data_AF-A0A644YJW3-F1
#
_entry.id   AF-A0A644YJW3-F1
#
_cell.length_a   1.000
_cell.length_b   1.000
_cell.length_c   1.000
_cell.angle_alpha   90.00
_cell.angle_beta   90.00
_cell.angle_gamma   90.00
#
_symmetry.space_group_name_H-M   'P 1'
#
loop_
_entity.id
_entity.type
_entity.pdbx_description
1 polymer ?
#
loop_
_entity_poly.entity_id
_entity_poly.type
_entity_poly.pdbx_seq_one_letter_code
_entity_poly.pdbx_strand_id
1 'polypeptide(L)'
;MRTQADMEKRIRDLTCDGTRFLLHQTGGVPDGYLFASEEDDGSLYCEEALATTSVAYEAMLARLPKGSVVKLPPDVPIKGGLQPWGVMIPVDIPRLLRALCGKPDAFHLEVLNDMMPWNNGVFDGAGNKATKPATDTLSAGRLMQFLCGYLPFQESFSEQTCYCADEY
;
A
#
# COMPACT_ATOMS: atom_id res chain seq x y z
N MET A 1 -1.12 2.89 14.32
CA MET A 1 -1.57 1.62 14.93
C MET A 1 -3.10 1.62 14.95
N ARG A 2 -3.76 0.56 14.51
CA ARG A 2 -5.24 0.47 14.55
C ARG A 2 -5.71 0.44 16.01
N THR A 3 -6.75 1.19 16.34
CA THR A 3 -7.39 1.08 17.66
C THR A 3 -8.27 -0.17 17.73
N GLN A 4 -8.72 -0.54 18.93
CA GLN A 4 -9.69 -1.63 19.09
C GLN A 4 -10.98 -1.36 18.31
N ALA A 5 -11.52 -0.14 18.39
CA ALA A 5 -12.74 0.25 17.68
C ALA A 5 -12.56 0.15 16.15
N ASP A 6 -11.39 0.52 15.63
CA ASP A 6 -11.07 0.37 14.20
C ASP A 6 -11.03 -1.11 13.81
N MET A 7 -10.45 -1.96 14.66
CA MET A 7 -10.39 -3.39 14.40
C MET A 7 -11.77 -4.04 14.44
N GLU A 8 -12.60 -3.69 15.42
CA GLU A 8 -13.99 -4.18 15.51
C GLU A 8 -14.82 -3.76 14.30
N LYS A 9 -14.65 -2.51 13.83
CA LYS A 9 -15.27 -2.06 12.59
C LYS A 9 -14.79 -2.87 11.39
N ARG A 10 -13.47 -3.04 11.23
CA ARG A 10 -12.88 -3.84 10.14
C ARG A 10 -13.38 -5.27 10.15
N ILE A 11 -13.48 -5.92 11.31
CA ILE A 11 -13.99 -7.29 11.43
C ILE A 11 -15.46 -7.34 10.99
N ARG A 12 -16.30 -6.40 11.42
CA ARG A 12 -17.70 -6.34 10.98
C ARG A 12 -17.80 -6.13 9.48
N ASP A 13 -17.01 -5.23 8.92
CA ASP A 13 -16.99 -4.95 7.48
C ASP A 13 -16.55 -6.19 6.70
N LEU A 14 -15.50 -6.89 7.13
CA LEU A 14 -15.01 -8.09 6.47
C LEU A 14 -16.00 -9.24 6.57
N THR A 15 -16.65 -9.43 7.71
CA THR A 15 -17.54 -10.59 7.94
C THR A 15 -18.99 -10.38 7.50
N CYS A 16 -19.35 -9.20 6.99
CA CYS A 16 -20.74 -8.85 6.71
C CYS A 16 -21.38 -9.69 5.58
N ASP A 17 -20.57 -10.28 4.70
CA ASP A 17 -20.99 -11.06 3.53
C ASP A 17 -20.70 -12.57 3.67
N GLY A 18 -20.37 -13.04 4.87
CA GLY A 18 -20.10 -14.47 5.12
C GLY A 18 -18.63 -14.88 5.00
N THR A 19 -17.73 -13.92 4.78
CA THR A 19 -16.27 -14.11 4.95
C THR A 19 -15.96 -14.77 6.30
N ARG A 20 -15.03 -15.72 6.27
CA ARG A 20 -14.62 -16.51 7.44
C ARG A 20 -13.28 -16.07 7.98
N PHE A 21 -13.14 -16.10 9.30
CA PHE A 21 -11.89 -15.88 9.99
C PHE A 21 -11.16 -17.20 10.23
N LEU A 22 -9.86 -17.25 9.90
CA LEU A 22 -8.98 -18.36 10.23
C LEU A 22 -7.82 -17.88 11.10
N LEU A 23 -7.60 -18.56 12.22
CA LEU A 23 -6.46 -18.34 13.10
C LEU A 23 -5.36 -19.38 12.79
N HIS A 24 -4.14 -18.91 12.60
CA HIS A 24 -2.94 -19.74 12.58
C HIS A 24 -2.29 -19.77 13.98
N GLN A 25 -1.88 -20.96 14.40
CA GLN A 25 -1.17 -21.15 15.67
C GLN A 25 -0.01 -22.13 15.48
N THR A 26 1.15 -21.80 16.05
CA THR A 26 2.31 -22.70 16.16
C THR A 26 2.49 -23.12 17.61
N GLY A 27 2.43 -24.42 17.90
CA GLY A 27 2.56 -24.93 19.28
C GLY A 27 1.47 -24.39 20.24
N GLY A 28 0.28 -24.07 19.73
CA GLY A 28 -0.82 -23.48 20.50
C GLY A 28 -0.75 -21.96 20.69
N VAL A 29 0.30 -21.30 20.19
CA VAL A 29 0.47 -19.84 20.28
C VAL A 29 -0.04 -19.19 18.99
N PRO A 30 -0.99 -18.23 19.05
CA PRO A 30 -1.41 -17.45 17.90
C PRO A 30 -0.26 -16.64 17.29
N ASP A 31 -0.02 -16.83 16.00
CA ASP A 31 1.08 -16.20 15.27
C ASP A 31 0.70 -15.77 13.84
N GLY A 32 -0.56 -15.97 13.43
CA GLY A 32 -1.13 -15.39 12.22
C GLY A 32 -2.65 -15.53 12.14
N TYR A 33 -3.25 -14.81 11.21
CA TYR A 33 -4.67 -14.90 10.88
C TYR A 33 -4.94 -14.49 9.44
N LEU A 34 -6.10 -14.91 8.92
CA LEU A 34 -6.65 -14.37 7.69
C LEU A 34 -8.18 -14.29 7.71
N PHE A 35 -8.72 -13.44 6.85
CA PHE A 35 -10.14 -13.37 6.49
C PHE A 35 -10.30 -13.83 5.05
N ALA A 36 -11.19 -14.79 4.79
CA ALA A 36 -11.39 -15.40 3.47
C ALA A 36 -12.88 -15.52 3.10
N SER A 37 -13.26 -15.04 1.93
CA SER A 37 -14.53 -15.33 1.26
C SER A 37 -14.34 -16.48 0.28
N GLU A 38 -15.39 -17.27 0.06
CA GLU A 38 -15.41 -18.33 -0.95
C GLU A 38 -15.94 -17.75 -2.27
N GLU A 39 -15.22 -18.01 -3.35
CA GLU A 39 -15.59 -17.60 -4.71
C GLU A 39 -16.42 -18.71 -5.39
N ASP A 40 -17.10 -18.38 -6.49
CA ASP A 40 -17.98 -19.31 -7.22
C ASP A 40 -17.27 -20.60 -7.71
N ASP A 41 -15.95 -20.55 -7.90
CA ASP A 41 -15.11 -21.67 -8.34
C ASP A 41 -14.53 -22.50 -7.17
N GLY A 42 -14.90 -22.18 -5.93
CA GLY A 42 -14.41 -22.82 -4.70
C GLY A 42 -13.00 -22.38 -4.29
N SER A 43 -12.39 -21.41 -4.98
CA SER A 43 -11.20 -20.73 -4.49
C SER A 43 -11.54 -19.74 -3.37
N LEU A 44 -10.52 -19.27 -2.66
CA LEU A 44 -10.70 -18.27 -1.60
C LEU A 44 -10.11 -16.92 -1.99
N TYR A 45 -10.85 -15.85 -1.76
CA TYR A 45 -10.33 -14.50 -1.77
C TYR A 45 -10.05 -14.05 -0.33
N CYS A 46 -8.77 -13.81 -0.03
CA CYS A 46 -8.32 -13.42 1.30
C CYS A 46 -7.99 -11.92 1.35
N GLU A 47 -8.97 -11.11 1.79
CA GLU A 47 -8.88 -9.64 1.85
C GLU A 47 -7.88 -9.12 2.88
N GLU A 48 -7.57 -9.90 3.92
CA GLU A 48 -6.55 -9.55 4.90
C GLU A 48 -5.88 -10.83 5.42
N ALA A 49 -4.55 -10.89 5.32
CA ALA A 49 -3.73 -11.95 5.92
C ALA A 49 -2.51 -11.35 6.61
N LEU A 50 -2.36 -11.62 7.90
CA LEU A 50 -1.21 -11.19 8.68
C LEU A 50 -0.61 -12.34 9.48
N ALA A 51 0.71 -12.42 9.53
CA ALA A 51 1.43 -13.31 10.41
C ALA A 51 2.68 -12.63 10.96
N THR A 52 3.16 -13.12 12.10
CA THR A 52 4.30 -12.53 12.81
C THR A 52 5.65 -12.93 12.21
N THR A 53 5.68 -13.98 11.38
CA THR A 53 6.90 -14.48 10.72
C THR A 53 6.59 -14.98 9.31
N SER A 54 7.61 -15.01 8.44
CA SER A 54 7.49 -15.56 7.08
C SER A 54 7.11 -17.04 7.10
N VAL A 55 7.62 -17.81 8.06
CA VAL A 55 7.28 -19.24 8.22
C VAL A 55 5.80 -19.43 8.55
N ALA A 56 5.26 -18.59 9.44
CA ALA A 56 3.84 -18.63 9.78
C ALA A 56 2.96 -18.23 8.58
N TYR A 57 3.40 -17.25 7.77
CA TYR A 57 2.71 -16.98 6.51
C TYR A 57 2.74 -18.20 5.58
N GLU A 58 3.90 -18.78 5.29
CA GLU A 58 4.02 -19.94 4.39
C GLU A 58 3.12 -21.10 4.85
N ALA A 59 3.16 -21.43 6.14
CA ALA A 59 2.33 -22.48 6.72
C ALA A 59 0.83 -22.16 6.66
N MET A 60 0.44 -20.90 6.87
CA MET A 60 -0.94 -20.44 6.76
C MET A 60 -1.45 -20.50 5.32
N LEU A 61 -0.66 -20.02 4.35
CA LEU A 61 -1.05 -19.97 2.94
C LEU A 61 -1.07 -21.35 2.28
N ALA A 62 -0.18 -22.27 2.69
CA ALA A 62 -0.13 -23.64 2.17
C ALA A 62 -1.42 -24.44 2.43
N ARG A 63 -2.28 -23.98 3.33
CA ARG A 63 -3.57 -24.61 3.66
C ARG A 63 -4.73 -24.15 2.76
N LEU A 64 -4.51 -23.12 1.93
CA LEU A 64 -5.54 -22.57 1.08
C LEU A 64 -5.73 -23.41 -0.20
N PRO A 65 -6.96 -23.51 -0.73
CA PRO A 65 -7.21 -24.13 -2.02
C PRO A 65 -6.36 -23.51 -3.13
N LYS A 66 -5.97 -24.33 -4.12
CA LYS A 66 -5.26 -23.83 -5.30
C LYS A 66 -6.14 -22.81 -6.03
N GLY A 67 -5.54 -21.69 -6.45
CA GLY A 67 -6.24 -20.60 -7.11
C GLY A 67 -6.65 -19.46 -6.17
N SER A 68 -6.54 -19.66 -4.85
CA SER A 68 -6.84 -18.61 -3.88
C SER A 68 -5.97 -17.36 -4.08
N VAL A 69 -6.59 -16.20 -3.95
CA VAL A 69 -5.94 -14.89 -4.03
C VAL A 69 -5.79 -14.34 -2.63
N VAL A 70 -4.61 -13.86 -2.27
CA VAL A 70 -4.33 -13.38 -0.92
C VAL A 70 -3.68 -12.01 -0.98
N LYS A 71 -4.31 -11.04 -0.32
CA LYS A 71 -3.77 -9.70 -0.15
C LYS A 71 -2.74 -9.72 0.98
N LEU A 72 -1.47 -9.70 0.58
CA LEU A 72 -0.32 -9.70 1.49
C LEU A 72 0.28 -8.30 1.63
N PRO A 73 0.89 -7.98 2.79
CA PRO A 73 1.78 -6.84 2.89
C PRO A 73 2.93 -6.94 1.88
N PRO A 74 3.40 -5.80 1.31
CA PRO A 74 4.39 -5.79 0.24
C PRO A 74 5.78 -6.29 0.66
N ASP A 75 6.05 -6.33 1.97
CA ASP A 75 7.31 -6.77 2.58
C ASP A 75 7.34 -8.27 2.92
N VAL A 76 6.26 -9.01 2.63
CA VAL A 76 6.22 -10.46 2.84
C VAL A 76 6.95 -11.17 1.70
N PRO A 77 8.00 -11.97 1.97
CA PRO A 77 8.86 -12.57 0.94
C PRO A 77 8.24 -13.83 0.30
N ILE A 78 6.97 -13.78 -0.07
CA ILE A 78 6.24 -14.90 -0.69
C ILE A 78 6.18 -14.68 -2.19
N LYS A 79 6.55 -15.73 -2.93
CA LYS A 79 6.51 -15.72 -4.40
C LYS A 79 5.05 -15.79 -4.86
N GLY A 80 4.66 -14.89 -5.76
CA GLY A 80 3.33 -14.82 -6.35
C GLY A 80 3.27 -13.79 -7.47
N GLY A 81 2.13 -13.70 -8.14
CA GLY A 81 1.85 -12.58 -9.04
C GLY A 81 1.59 -11.32 -8.23
N LEU A 82 2.28 -10.23 -8.54
CA LEU A 82 1.96 -8.92 -7.99
C LEU A 82 0.90 -8.25 -8.88
N GLN A 83 -0.13 -7.70 -8.24
CA GLN A 83 -1.13 -6.85 -8.90
C GLN A 83 -1.25 -5.55 -8.08
N PRO A 84 -1.70 -4.44 -8.66
CA PRO A 84 -2.04 -3.25 -7.90
C PRO A 84 -3.37 -3.44 -7.15
N TRP A 85 -3.42 -3.06 -5.87
CA TRP A 85 -4.65 -3.16 -5.04
C TRP A 85 -5.18 -1.83 -4.51
N GLY A 86 -4.31 -0.88 -4.20
CA GLY A 86 -4.70 0.36 -3.55
C GLY A 86 -3.97 1.54 -4.15
N VAL A 87 -4.72 2.60 -4.42
CA VAL A 87 -4.16 3.88 -4.86
C VAL A 87 -4.22 4.86 -3.70
N MET A 88 -3.14 5.60 -3.50
CA MET A 88 -3.13 6.74 -2.58
C MET A 88 -2.91 8.03 -3.36
N ILE A 89 -3.81 8.99 -3.13
CA ILE A 89 -3.79 10.28 -3.79
C ILE A 89 -3.36 11.35 -2.76
N PRO A 90 -2.34 12.18 -3.06
CA PRO A 90 -1.91 13.23 -2.15
C PRO A 90 -2.87 14.42 -2.18
N VAL A 91 -3.48 14.74 -1.04
CA VAL A 91 -4.38 15.90 -0.92
C VAL A 91 -3.62 17.22 -0.74
N ASP A 92 -2.59 17.22 0.11
CA ASP A 92 -1.75 18.39 0.44
C ASP A 92 -0.27 17.98 0.40
N ILE A 93 0.39 18.27 -0.72
CA ILE A 93 1.80 17.89 -0.94
C ILE A 93 2.74 18.55 0.07
N PRO A 94 2.67 19.87 0.36
CA PRO A 94 3.47 20.50 1.40
C PRO A 94 3.40 19.79 2.75
N ARG A 95 2.19 19.44 3.21
CA ARG A 95 2.02 18.73 4.49
C ARG A 95 2.57 17.31 4.43
N LEU A 96 2.36 16.59 3.33
CA LEU A 96 2.88 15.23 3.17
C LEU A 96 4.41 15.21 3.17
N LEU A 97 5.05 16.12 2.45
CA LEU A 97 6.50 16.25 2.41
C LEU A 97 7.08 16.57 3.80
N ARG A 98 6.44 17.47 4.56
CA ARG A 98 6.80 17.72 5.97
C ARG A 98 6.72 16.47 6.84
N ALA A 99 5.67 15.66 6.67
CA ALA A 99 5.43 14.50 7.52
C ALA A 99 6.31 13.29 7.16
N LEU A 100 6.56 13.05 5.87
CA LEU A 100 7.20 11.84 5.37
C LEU A 100 8.70 12.01 5.06
N CYS A 101 9.15 13.23 4.77
CA CYS A 101 10.55 13.54 4.49
C CYS A 101 11.15 14.51 5.51
N GLY A 102 10.59 15.71 5.63
CA GLY A 102 10.95 16.72 6.63
C GLY A 102 12.37 17.31 6.49
N LYS A 103 13.06 17.07 5.37
CA LYS A 103 14.44 17.49 5.14
C LYS A 103 14.52 18.41 3.91
N PRO A 104 14.73 19.73 4.08
CA PRO A 104 14.74 20.66 2.95
C PRO A 104 15.70 20.24 1.84
N ASP A 105 16.91 19.81 2.20
CA ASP A 105 17.97 19.49 1.24
C ASP A 105 17.89 18.08 0.63
N ALA A 106 16.82 17.31 0.90
CA ALA A 106 16.68 15.97 0.34
C ALA A 106 16.47 15.97 -1.18
N PHE A 107 15.69 16.93 -1.69
CA PHE A 107 15.39 17.12 -3.11
C PHE A 107 14.71 18.48 -3.35
N HIS A 108 14.67 18.91 -4.62
CA HIS A 108 13.85 20.02 -5.10
C HIS A 108 13.02 19.53 -6.30
N LEU A 109 11.73 19.26 -6.07
CA LEU A 109 10.89 18.61 -7.06
C LEU A 109 9.80 19.56 -7.55
N GLU A 110 9.66 19.69 -8.86
CA GLU A 110 8.42 20.20 -9.45
C GLU A 110 7.37 19.11 -9.39
N VAL A 111 6.19 19.44 -8.86
CA VAL A 111 5.06 18.51 -8.82
C VAL A 111 3.95 18.97 -9.74
N LEU A 112 3.45 18.02 -10.54
CA LEU A 112 2.33 18.18 -11.46
C LEU A 112 1.12 17.39 -10.95
N ASN A 113 -0.01 18.07 -10.83
CA ASN A 113 -1.27 17.54 -10.33
C ASN A 113 -2.45 18.25 -11.01
N ASP A 114 -2.98 17.62 -12.06
CA ASP A 114 -4.11 18.17 -12.82
C ASP A 114 -5.41 18.16 -12.02
N MET A 115 -5.61 17.14 -11.18
CA MET A 115 -6.81 16.99 -10.36
C MET A 115 -6.86 18.03 -9.23
N MET A 116 -5.72 18.36 -8.64
CA MET A 116 -5.60 19.27 -7.50
C MET A 116 -4.52 20.34 -7.77
N PRO A 117 -4.85 21.40 -8.54
CA PRO A 117 -3.86 22.38 -9.01
C PRO A 117 -3.13 23.14 -7.89
N TRP A 118 -3.69 23.20 -6.68
CA TRP A 118 -3.01 23.79 -5.52
C TRP A 118 -1.77 23.02 -5.07
N ASN A 119 -1.63 21.77 -5.49
CA ASN A 119 -0.45 20.94 -5.28
C ASN A 119 0.64 21.19 -6.33
N ASN A 120 0.41 22.05 -7.32
CA ASN A 120 1.40 22.36 -8.34
C ASN A 120 2.46 23.35 -7.83
N GLY A 121 3.71 23.09 -8.21
CA GLY A 121 4.84 23.98 -7.93
C GLY A 121 6.11 23.21 -7.60
N VAL A 122 7.17 23.97 -7.31
CA VAL A 122 8.46 23.42 -6.88
C VAL A 122 8.51 23.39 -5.36
N PHE A 123 8.78 22.22 -4.79
CA PHE A 123 8.87 22.00 -3.36
C PHE A 123 10.23 21.40 -2.97
N ASP A 124 10.73 21.81 -1.79
CA ASP A 124 11.85 21.15 -1.15
C ASP A 124 11.39 19.89 -0.37
N GLY A 125 12.33 19.08 0.12
CA GLY A 125 12.00 17.87 0.89
C GLY A 125 11.35 18.14 2.26
N ALA A 126 11.23 19.39 2.69
CA ALA A 126 10.45 19.80 3.86
C ALA A 126 9.10 20.41 3.46
N GLY A 127 8.68 20.31 2.20
CA GLY A 127 7.40 20.81 1.72
C GLY A 127 7.28 22.33 1.66
N ASN A 128 8.38 23.07 1.73
CA ASN A 128 8.37 24.50 1.48
C ASN A 128 8.40 24.74 -0.03
N LYS A 129 7.76 25.83 -0.48
CA LYS A 129 7.93 26.26 -1.86
C LYS A 129 9.36 26.71 -2.09
N ALA A 130 10.00 26.16 -3.10
CA ALA A 130 11.35 26.53 -3.49
C ALA A 130 11.32 27.61 -4.57
N THR A 131 12.25 28.54 -4.49
CA THR A 131 12.54 29.53 -5.56
C THR A 131 13.66 29.06 -6.48
N LYS A 132 14.40 28.03 -6.07
CA LYS A 132 15.44 27.39 -6.88
C LYS A 132 14.79 26.57 -8.00
N PRO A 133 15.46 26.39 -9.14
CA PRO A 133 15.02 25.46 -10.17
C PRO A 133 14.85 24.06 -9.60
N ALA A 134 13.83 23.34 -10.08
CA ALA A 134 13.65 21.94 -9.76
C ALA A 134 14.82 21.11 -10.31
N THR A 135 15.23 20.07 -9.58
CA THR A 135 16.18 19.08 -10.10
C THR A 135 15.47 18.04 -10.96
N ASP A 136 14.22 17.73 -10.61
CA ASP A 136 13.37 16.77 -11.31
C ASP A 136 11.89 17.17 -11.23
N THR A 137 11.08 16.56 -12.09
CA THR A 137 9.62 16.77 -12.16
C THR A 137 8.90 15.44 -11.96
N LEU A 138 7.89 15.42 -11.09
CA LEU A 138 7.06 14.24 -10.84
C LEU A 138 5.58 14.58 -10.92
N SER A 139 4.77 13.62 -11.37
CA SER A 139 3.33 13.68 -11.09
C SER A 139 3.08 13.40 -9.61
N ALA A 140 1.95 13.92 -9.10
CA ALA A 140 1.52 13.69 -7.73
C ALA A 140 1.43 12.19 -7.36
N GLY A 141 0.96 11.34 -8.28
CA GLY A 141 0.91 9.89 -8.08
C GLY A 141 2.29 9.25 -7.94
N ARG A 142 3.25 9.66 -8.79
CA ARG A 142 4.65 9.17 -8.70
C ARG A 142 5.33 9.62 -7.42
N LEU A 143 5.07 10.85 -6.97
CA LEU A 143 5.56 11.31 -5.67
C LEU A 143 5.01 10.44 -4.53
N MET A 144 3.75 10.00 -4.57
CA MET A 144 3.23 9.10 -3.55
C MET A 144 3.84 7.71 -3.59
N GLN A 145 4.05 7.15 -4.78
CA GLN A 145 4.81 5.91 -4.92
C GLN A 145 6.21 6.04 -4.30
N PHE A 146 6.82 7.23 -4.41
CA PHE A 146 8.09 7.58 -3.75
C PHE A 146 8.04 7.60 -2.25
N LEU A 147 7.14 8.40 -1.71
CA LEU A 147 7.06 8.55 -0.27
C LEU A 147 6.62 7.25 0.43
N CYS A 148 5.99 6.31 -0.29
CA CYS A 148 5.53 5.04 0.25
C CYS A 148 6.48 3.85 0.02
N GLY A 149 7.58 4.05 -0.71
CA GLY A 149 8.49 2.95 -1.04
C GLY A 149 7.84 1.85 -1.89
N TYR A 150 6.81 2.19 -2.68
CA TYR A 150 6.04 1.23 -3.48
C TYR A 150 6.89 0.57 -4.58
N LEU A 151 7.93 1.26 -5.06
CA LEU A 151 8.92 0.72 -5.99
C LEU A 151 10.30 1.24 -5.60
N PRO A 152 11.39 0.45 -5.73
CA PRO A 152 12.73 1.01 -5.68
C PRO A 152 12.89 1.98 -6.86
N PHE A 153 13.20 3.23 -6.54
CA PHE A 153 13.29 4.38 -7.46
C PHE A 153 14.24 4.27 -8.64
N GLN A 154 14.95 3.16 -8.76
CA GLN A 154 16.10 3.08 -9.66
C GLN A 154 15.70 2.97 -11.14
N GLU A 155 14.50 2.47 -11.46
CA GLU A 155 14.06 2.30 -12.86
C GLU A 155 12.85 3.19 -13.24
N SER A 156 12.18 3.81 -12.27
CA SER A 156 10.91 4.52 -12.51
C SER A 156 11.05 5.98 -12.95
N PHE A 157 12.21 6.62 -12.77
CA PHE A 157 12.43 7.98 -13.28
C PHE A 157 12.50 8.03 -14.82
N SER A 158 12.58 6.88 -15.50
CA SER A 158 12.53 6.77 -16.97
C SER A 158 11.17 6.33 -17.53
N GLU A 159 10.20 5.94 -16.69
CA GLU A 159 8.94 5.34 -17.17
C GLU A 159 7.72 6.25 -17.01
N GLN A 160 7.04 6.49 -18.13
CA GLN A 160 5.87 7.39 -18.26
C GLN A 160 4.58 6.85 -17.62
N THR A 161 4.54 5.62 -17.10
CA THR A 161 3.29 4.97 -16.70
C THR A 161 2.95 5.14 -15.21
N CYS A 162 2.14 6.16 -14.85
CA CYS A 162 1.49 6.14 -13.53
C CYS A 162 0.50 4.97 -13.46
N TYR A 163 0.69 4.04 -12.54
CA TYR A 163 -0.37 3.12 -12.12
C TYR A 163 -1.34 3.83 -11.17
N CYS A 164 -1.95 4.90 -11.69
CA CYS A 164 -3.13 5.49 -11.14
C CYS A 164 -4.26 4.60 -11.67
N ALA A 165 -4.77 3.66 -10.87
CA ALA A 165 -5.90 2.84 -11.30
C ALA A 165 -7.13 3.76 -11.42
N ASP A 166 -7.54 4.04 -12.65
CA ASP A 166 -8.88 4.55 -12.93
C ASP A 166 -9.85 3.40 -12.66
N GLU A 167 -10.39 3.33 -11.45
CA GLU A 167 -11.58 2.52 -11.18
C GLU A 167 -12.79 3.28 -11.78
N TYR A 168 -13.23 2.83 -12.96
CA TYR A 168 -14.57 3.09 -13.51
C TYR A 168 -15.46 1.88 -13.29
#